data_AF-A0A1Z5TLY6-F1
#
_entry.id   AF-A0A1Z5TLY6-F1
#
_cell.length_a   1.000
_cell.length_b   1.000
_cell.length_c   1.000
_cell.angle_alpha   90.00
_cell.angle_beta   90.00
_cell.angle_gamma   90.00
#
_symmetry.space_group_name_H-M   'P 1'
#
loop_
_entity.id
_entity.type
_entity.pdbx_description
1 polymer ?
#
loop_
_entity_poly.entity_id
_entity_poly.type
_entity_poly.pdbx_seq_one_letter_code
_entity_poly.pdbx_strand_id
1 'polypeptide(L)'
;MAPNSIVDFETPHVIAGLDNQAKTSDGHSPRDETFWSLGIVLLELCFGKRLETHDLWSSSFARNPLDPFQRLAIAQEWARDVELEADTDFAEAVPWCLQRAPIDASRNEWRKEFVQSVIHPLERCCKSMAPRKVGISPGSSAAAV
;
A
#
# COMPACT_ATOMS: atom_id res chain seq x y z
N MET A 1 9.53 22.46 -22.28
CA MET A 1 10.40 22.04 -21.17
C MET A 1 9.53 21.92 -19.94
N ALA A 2 9.10 20.71 -19.60
CA ALA A 2 8.33 20.47 -18.37
C ALA A 2 9.31 20.41 -17.19
N PRO A 3 9.00 21.01 -16.04
CA PRO A 3 9.87 20.94 -14.87
C PRO A 3 9.86 19.51 -14.33
N ASN A 4 11.06 18.98 -14.10
CA ASN A 4 11.29 17.72 -13.42
C ASN A 4 10.63 17.78 -12.03
N SER A 5 9.51 17.08 -11.85
CA SER A 5 8.93 16.86 -10.53
C SER A 5 9.86 15.94 -9.76
N ILE A 6 10.80 16.52 -9.02
CA ILE A 6 11.45 15.84 -7.90
C ILE A 6 10.32 15.46 -6.95
N VAL A 7 10.05 14.15 -6.87
CA VAL A 7 9.19 13.59 -5.83
C VAL A 7 9.97 13.78 -4.53
N ASP A 8 9.46 14.64 -3.65
CA ASP A 8 10.05 14.89 -2.34
C ASP A 8 9.71 13.71 -1.41
N PHE A 9 10.69 12.83 -1.19
CA PHE A 9 10.56 11.65 -0.34
C PHE A 9 10.75 11.98 1.17
N GLU A 10 11.02 13.23 1.56
CA GLU A 10 11.41 13.56 2.95
C GLU A 10 10.24 13.68 3.95
N THR A 11 8.97 13.72 3.50
CA THR A 11 7.83 13.70 4.42
C THR A 11 6.87 12.54 4.12
N PRO A 12 6.80 11.49 4.98
CA PRO A 12 5.76 10.49 4.83
C PRO A 12 4.40 11.18 5.02
N HIS A 13 3.61 11.28 3.96
CA HIS A 13 2.29 11.91 3.98
C HIS A 13 1.22 11.03 4.63
N VAL A 14 1.56 10.33 5.71
CA VAL A 14 0.66 9.36 6.36
C VAL A 14 -0.35 10.11 7.24
N ILE A 15 -1.57 10.28 6.75
CA ILE A 15 -2.71 10.89 7.49
C ILE A 15 -3.75 9.84 7.91
N ALA A 16 -3.47 8.55 7.70
CA ALA A 16 -4.34 7.47 8.16
C ALA A 16 -4.62 7.63 9.67
N GLY A 17 -5.85 8.06 10.00
CA GLY A 17 -6.33 8.17 11.37
C GLY A 17 -6.45 6.77 11.96
N LEU A 18 -5.40 6.29 12.61
CA LEU A 18 -5.36 5.03 13.38
C LEU A 18 -6.07 5.18 14.74
N ASP A 19 -7.00 6.13 14.83
CA ASP A 19 -7.70 6.43 16.06
C ASP A 19 -8.73 5.32 16.30
N ASN A 20 -8.57 4.67 17.44
CA ASN A 20 -9.24 3.43 17.84
C ASN A 20 -10.74 3.68 18.09
N GLN A 21 -11.56 3.82 17.03
CA GLN A 21 -12.99 4.07 17.18
C GLN A 21 -13.78 2.75 17.19
N ALA A 22 -14.05 2.27 18.40
CA ALA A 22 -15.00 1.19 18.61
C ALA A 22 -16.44 1.70 18.39
N LYS A 23 -17.13 1.05 17.44
CA LYS A 23 -18.59 1.03 17.16
C LYS A 23 -19.09 2.07 16.15
N THR A 24 -19.16 1.65 14.89
CA THR A 24 -20.12 2.19 13.92
C THR A 24 -21.29 1.23 13.80
N SER A 25 -22.50 1.77 13.66
CA SER A 25 -23.78 1.05 13.57
C SER A 25 -24.03 0.36 12.23
N ASP A 26 -23.05 0.42 11.30
CA ASP A 26 -23.16 -0.03 9.92
C ASP A 26 -22.37 -1.31 9.67
N GLY A 27 -22.74 -2.43 10.31
CA GLY A 27 -22.39 -3.79 9.86
C GLY A 27 -20.92 -4.10 9.51
N HIS A 28 -19.96 -3.27 9.92
CA HIS A 28 -18.56 -3.35 9.55
C HIS A 28 -17.67 -3.17 10.76
N SER A 29 -16.55 -3.88 10.77
CA SER A 29 -15.69 -3.90 11.93
C SER A 29 -14.74 -2.70 11.87
N PRO A 30 -14.43 -2.05 13.01
CA PRO A 30 -13.33 -1.07 13.09
C PRO A 30 -11.99 -1.60 12.51
N ARG A 31 -11.85 -2.92 12.43
CA ARG A 31 -10.73 -3.61 11.80
C ARG A 31 -10.63 -3.34 10.30
N ASP A 32 -11.76 -3.28 9.61
CA ASP A 32 -11.78 -3.08 8.16
C ASP A 32 -11.28 -1.68 7.80
N GLU A 33 -11.71 -0.66 8.54
CA GLU A 33 -11.22 0.71 8.39
C GLU A 33 -9.69 0.81 8.62
N THR A 34 -9.15 -0.01 9.53
CA THR A 34 -7.70 -0.08 9.76
C THR A 34 -6.96 -0.62 8.54
N PHE A 35 -7.49 -1.67 7.90
CA PHE A 35 -6.88 -2.22 6.68
C PHE A 35 -7.03 -1.28 5.49
N TRP A 36 -8.19 -0.62 5.36
CA TRP A 36 -8.38 0.40 4.32
C TRP A 36 -7.38 1.52 4.46
N SER A 37 -7.16 1.98 5.69
CA SER A 37 -6.17 2.99 6.01
C SER A 37 -4.75 2.56 5.62
N LEU A 38 -4.38 1.30 5.86
CA LEU A 38 -3.11 0.74 5.38
C LEU A 38 -3.04 0.73 3.84
N GLY A 39 -4.10 0.31 3.16
CA GLY A 39 -4.15 0.31 1.70
C GLY A 39 -3.99 1.71 1.11
N ILE A 40 -4.63 2.72 1.72
CA ILE A 40 -4.46 4.12 1.36
C ILE A 40 -3.01 4.56 1.56
N VAL A 41 -2.38 4.24 2.71
CA VAL A 41 -0.97 4.58 2.95
C VAL A 41 -0.05 3.95 1.91
N LEU A 42 -0.30 2.70 1.51
CA LEU A 42 0.49 2.06 0.46
C LEU A 42 0.34 2.78 -0.89
N LEU A 43 -0.87 3.24 -1.25
CA LEU A 43 -1.07 4.07 -2.44
C LEU A 43 -0.31 5.39 -2.35
N GLU A 44 -0.42 6.09 -1.22
CA GLU A 44 0.22 7.39 -1.04
C GLU A 44 1.75 7.30 -1.14
N LEU A 45 2.33 6.22 -0.59
CA LEU A 45 3.76 5.92 -0.71
C LEU A 45 4.15 5.52 -2.14
N CYS A 46 3.32 4.74 -2.83
CA CYS A 46 3.57 4.28 -4.20
C CYS A 46 3.64 5.46 -5.19
N PHE A 47 2.71 6.41 -5.09
CA PHE A 47 2.62 7.53 -6.02
C PHE A 47 3.27 8.83 -5.52
N GLY A 48 3.70 8.88 -4.25
CA GLY A 48 4.22 10.10 -3.62
C GLY A 48 3.20 11.23 -3.56
N LYS A 49 1.91 10.89 -3.48
CA LYS A 49 0.77 11.83 -3.54
C LYS A 49 -0.25 11.45 -2.47
N ARG A 50 -1.03 12.43 -2.01
CA ARG A 50 -2.12 12.17 -1.05
C ARG A 50 -3.36 11.68 -1.76
N LEU A 51 -4.18 10.88 -1.08
CA LEU A 51 -5.50 10.47 -1.60
C LEU A 51 -6.34 11.69 -2.01
N GLU A 52 -6.24 12.79 -1.25
CA GLU A 52 -6.99 14.02 -1.49
C GLU A 52 -6.54 14.80 -2.74
N THR A 53 -5.40 14.43 -3.32
CA THR A 53 -4.91 15.03 -4.57
C THR A 53 -5.34 14.26 -5.80
N HIS A 54 -5.99 13.10 -5.64
CA HIS A 54 -6.49 12.31 -6.74
C HIS A 54 -7.64 13.03 -7.47
N ASP A 55 -7.74 12.89 -8.79
CA ASP A 55 -8.70 13.65 -9.61
C ASP A 55 -10.16 13.44 -9.15
N LEU A 56 -10.50 12.21 -8.72
CA LEU A 56 -11.82 11.88 -8.19
C LEU A 56 -12.18 12.64 -6.90
N TRP A 57 -11.19 13.11 -6.15
CA TRP A 57 -11.40 13.94 -4.96
C TRP A 57 -11.96 15.33 -5.28
N SER A 58 -11.69 15.84 -6.48
CA SER A 58 -12.23 17.13 -6.94
C SER A 58 -13.61 17.01 -7.59
N SER A 59 -14.07 15.78 -7.83
CA SER A 59 -15.35 15.51 -8.47
C SER A 59 -16.52 15.63 -7.49
N SER A 60 -17.75 15.73 -8.03
CA SER A 60 -19.00 15.77 -7.26
C SER A 60 -19.22 14.57 -6.31
N PHE A 61 -18.36 13.55 -6.41
CA PHE A 61 -18.31 12.38 -5.54
C PHE A 61 -17.80 12.71 -4.13
N ALA A 62 -16.95 13.73 -3.98
CA ALA A 62 -16.26 14.01 -2.72
C ALA A 62 -17.02 14.96 -1.79
N ARG A 63 -18.24 14.57 -1.36
CA ARG A 63 -19.11 15.42 -0.54
C ARG A 63 -18.68 15.52 0.93
N ASN A 64 -18.02 14.49 1.46
CA ASN A 64 -17.50 14.49 2.82
C ASN A 64 -16.08 13.87 2.84
N PRO A 65 -15.02 14.69 2.97
CA PRO A 65 -13.64 14.20 2.95
C PRO A 65 -13.28 13.26 4.12
N LEU A 66 -14.11 13.23 5.17
CA LEU A 66 -13.94 12.38 6.34
C LEU A 66 -14.76 11.08 6.26
N ASP A 67 -15.56 10.89 5.22
CA ASP A 67 -16.35 9.65 5.05
C ASP A 67 -15.43 8.49 4.64
N PRO A 68 -15.28 7.45 5.51
CA PRO A 68 -14.40 6.32 5.21
C PRO A 68 -14.82 5.55 3.95
N PHE A 69 -16.11 5.49 3.63
CA PHE A 69 -16.59 4.79 2.43
C PHE A 69 -16.24 5.54 1.15
N GLN A 70 -16.36 6.87 1.15
CA GLN A 70 -15.93 7.69 0.04
C GLN A 70 -14.41 7.57 -0.19
N ARG A 71 -13.61 7.63 0.89
CA ARG A 71 -12.15 7.44 0.83
C ARG A 71 -11.80 6.07 0.27
N LEU A 72 -12.48 5.02 0.74
CA LEU A 72 -12.30 3.66 0.24
C LEU A 72 -12.60 3.54 -1.26
N ALA A 73 -13.73 4.10 -1.71
CA ALA A 73 -14.13 4.01 -3.11
C ALA A 73 -13.10 4.68 -4.03
N ILE A 74 -12.58 5.85 -3.64
CA ILE A 74 -11.52 6.54 -4.38
C ILE A 74 -10.23 5.72 -4.36
N ALA A 75 -9.85 5.15 -3.21
CA ALA A 75 -8.66 4.31 -3.08
C ALA A 75 -8.75 3.04 -3.94
N GLN A 76 -9.92 2.40 -4.00
CA GLN A 76 -10.15 1.21 -4.84
C GLN A 76 -10.01 1.51 -6.33
N GLU A 77 -10.50 2.67 -6.78
CA GLU A 77 -10.30 3.09 -8.18
C GLU A 77 -8.81 3.38 -8.44
N TRP A 78 -8.15 4.11 -7.52
CA TRP A 78 -6.74 4.47 -7.66
C TRP A 78 -5.81 3.25 -7.64
N ALA A 79 -6.18 2.19 -6.91
CA ALA A 79 -5.40 0.95 -6.84
C ALA A 79 -5.20 0.26 -8.19
N ARG A 80 -6.04 0.55 -9.19
CA ARG A 80 -5.92 0.00 -10.54
C ARG A 80 -4.67 0.50 -11.28
N ASP A 81 -4.14 1.64 -10.88
CA ASP A 81 -2.97 2.26 -11.51
C ASP A 81 -1.64 1.77 -10.90
N VAL A 82 -1.67 1.03 -9.78
CA VAL A 82 -0.47 0.62 -9.03
C VAL A 82 0.43 -0.28 -9.85
N GLU A 83 -0.13 -1.16 -10.68
CA GLU A 83 0.65 -2.03 -11.59
C GLU A 83 1.50 -1.24 -12.61
N LEU A 84 1.17 0.04 -12.86
CA LEU A 84 1.91 0.91 -13.75
C LEU A 84 3.12 1.58 -13.07
N GLU A 85 3.11 1.66 -11.73
CA GLU A 85 4.10 2.39 -10.94
C GLU A 85 5.00 1.46 -10.10
N ALA A 86 4.49 0.28 -9.71
CA ALA A 86 5.17 -0.64 -8.81
C ALA A 86 5.22 -2.08 -9.34
N ASP A 87 6.12 -2.89 -8.76
CA ASP A 87 6.20 -4.33 -9.03
C ASP A 87 4.88 -5.04 -8.73
N THR A 88 4.58 -6.12 -9.46
CA THR A 88 3.36 -6.92 -9.33
C THR A 88 3.09 -7.34 -7.88
N ASP A 89 4.14 -7.70 -7.12
CA ASP A 89 3.99 -8.09 -5.72
C ASP A 89 3.46 -6.94 -4.83
N PHE A 90 3.84 -5.70 -5.12
CA PHE A 90 3.27 -4.54 -4.42
C PHE A 90 1.82 -4.30 -4.85
N ALA A 91 1.56 -4.38 -6.16
CA ALA A 91 0.24 -4.17 -6.73
C ALA A 91 -0.81 -5.17 -6.21
N GLU A 92 -0.45 -6.43 -5.98
CA GLU A 92 -1.36 -7.44 -5.41
C GLU A 92 -1.68 -7.20 -3.93
N ALA A 93 -0.76 -6.58 -3.17
CA ALA A 93 -0.95 -6.34 -1.74
C ALA A 93 -1.98 -5.25 -1.45
N VAL A 94 -2.03 -4.21 -2.29
CA VAL A 94 -2.90 -3.04 -2.07
C VAL A 94 -4.40 -3.40 -2.09
N PRO A 95 -4.93 -4.13 -3.10
CA PRO A 95 -6.33 -4.53 -3.14
C PRO A 95 -6.77 -5.36 -1.94
N TRP A 96 -5.89 -6.22 -1.39
CA TRP A 96 -6.22 -7.01 -0.20
C TRP A 96 -6.53 -6.09 0.99
N CYS A 97 -5.74 -5.03 1.18
CA CYS A 97 -5.98 -4.03 2.23
C CYS A 97 -7.27 -3.23 2.01
N LEU A 98 -7.68 -2.99 0.76
CA LEU A 98 -8.86 -2.20 0.40
C LEU A 98 -10.15 -3.02 0.23
N GLN A 99 -10.10 -4.33 0.47
CA GLN A 99 -11.28 -5.18 0.50
C GLN A 99 -11.78 -5.32 1.94
N ARG A 100 -13.03 -5.79 2.13
CA ARG A 100 -13.52 -6.12 3.48
C ARG A 100 -12.64 -7.25 4.02
N ALA A 101 -12.15 -7.13 5.26
CA ALA A 101 -11.42 -8.21 5.88
C ALA A 101 -12.31 -9.45 5.97
N PRO A 102 -11.73 -10.66 5.89
CA PRO A 102 -12.49 -11.89 6.04
C PRO A 102 -13.31 -11.85 7.34
N ILE A 103 -14.62 -12.03 7.20
CA ILE A 103 -15.62 -11.91 8.27
C ILE A 103 -15.32 -12.88 9.43
N ASP A 104 -14.54 -13.94 9.19
CA ASP A 104 -14.19 -14.92 10.22
C ASP A 104 -13.02 -14.47 11.12
N ALA A 105 -13.26 -13.37 11.84
CA ALA A 105 -12.41 -12.89 12.92
C ALA A 105 -12.27 -13.89 14.08
N SER A 106 -13.13 -14.92 14.15
CA SER A 106 -13.22 -15.85 15.29
C SER A 106 -12.02 -16.79 15.39
N ARG A 107 -11.31 -17.00 14.27
CA ARG A 107 -10.18 -17.94 14.20
C ARG A 107 -8.80 -17.30 14.04
N ASN A 108 -8.70 -15.97 14.07
CA ASN A 108 -7.46 -15.23 13.79
C ASN A 108 -6.81 -15.55 12.42
N GLU A 109 -7.53 -16.20 11.49
CA GLU A 109 -7.02 -16.56 10.16
C GLU A 109 -6.63 -15.33 9.34
N TRP A 110 -7.29 -14.19 9.58
CA TRP A 110 -6.91 -12.90 9.00
C TRP A 110 -5.43 -12.56 9.15
N ARG A 111 -4.76 -13.00 10.24
CA ARG A 111 -3.32 -12.76 10.43
C ARG A 111 -2.49 -13.55 9.43
N LYS A 112 -2.86 -14.81 9.17
CA LYS A 112 -2.17 -15.65 8.19
C LYS A 112 -2.39 -15.09 6.79
N GLU A 113 -3.63 -14.74 6.46
CA GLU A 113 -3.96 -14.13 5.17
C GLU A 113 -3.27 -12.79 4.96
N PHE A 114 -3.18 -11.95 6.01
CA PHE A 114 -2.45 -10.69 5.97
C PHE A 114 -0.95 -10.90 5.71
N VAL A 115 -0.34 -11.87 6.40
CA VAL A 115 1.07 -12.21 6.18
C VAL A 115 1.29 -12.70 4.74
N GLN A 116 0.42 -13.56 4.23
CA GLN A 116 0.52 -14.14 2.89
C GLN A 116 0.25 -13.14 1.77
N SER A 117 -0.74 -12.27 1.95
CA SER A 117 -1.26 -11.41 0.89
C SER A 117 -0.70 -9.99 0.93
N VAL A 118 -0.13 -9.56 2.06
CA VAL A 118 0.41 -8.20 2.23
C VAL A 118 1.88 -8.24 2.59
N ILE A 119 2.25 -8.90 3.70
CA ILE A 119 3.65 -8.83 4.19
C ILE A 119 4.62 -9.50 3.23
N HIS A 120 4.37 -10.75 2.81
CA HIS A 120 5.28 -11.46 1.92
C HIS A 120 5.44 -10.81 0.54
N PRO A 121 4.37 -10.33 -0.14
CA PRO A 121 4.54 -9.59 -1.38
C PRO A 121 5.34 -8.30 -1.20
N LEU A 122 5.08 -7.52 -0.15
CA LEU A 122 5.88 -6.31 0.14
C LEU A 122 7.35 -6.64 0.43
N GLU A 123 7.64 -7.72 1.18
CA GLU A 123 9.01 -8.18 1.40
C GLU A 123 9.72 -8.59 0.10
N ARG A 124 9.01 -9.23 -0.84
CA ARG A 124 9.55 -9.62 -2.14
C ARG A 124 9.86 -8.40 -2.99
N CYS A 125 8.96 -7.41 -3.04
CA CYS A 125 9.18 -6.12 -3.67
C CYS A 125 10.41 -5.40 -3.08
N CYS A 126 10.55 -5.34 -1.75
CA CYS A 126 11.74 -4.74 -1.13
C CYS A 126 13.04 -5.47 -1.51
N LYS A 127 13.00 -6.80 -1.66
CA LYS A 127 14.16 -7.59 -2.07
C LYS A 127 14.50 -7.42 -3.56
N SER A 128 13.52 -7.24 -4.44
CA SER A 128 13.76 -6.96 -5.87
C SER A 128 14.46 -5.61 -6.06
N MET A 129 14.08 -4.61 -5.25
CA MET A 129 14.66 -3.27 -5.27
C MET A 129 16.04 -3.17 -4.59
N ALA A 130 16.40 -4.14 -3.74
CA ALA A 130 17.70 -4.12 -3.08
C ALA A 130 18.84 -4.25 -4.11
N PRO A 131 19.90 -3.42 -4.03
CA PRO A 131 21.02 -3.51 -4.96
C PRO A 131 21.62 -4.91 -4.88
N ARG A 132 21.62 -5.62 -6.02
CA ARG A 132 22.25 -6.93 -6.13
C ARG A 132 23.70 -6.75 -5.71
N LYS A 133 24.12 -7.39 -4.61
CA LYS A 133 25.54 -7.53 -4.29
C LYS A 133 26.18 -8.19 -5.50
N VAL A 134 26.87 -7.41 -6.32
CA VAL A 134 27.71 -7.93 -7.41
C VAL A 134 28.76 -8.75 -6.70
N GLY A 135 28.56 -10.06 -6.68
CA GLY A 135 29.52 -11.00 -6.15
C GLY A 135 30.77 -10.87 -6.99
N ILE A 136 31.78 -10.20 -6.44
CA ILE A 136 33.15 -10.37 -6.91
C ILE A 136 33.49 -11.81 -6.56
N SER A 137 33.31 -12.72 -7.52
CA SER A 137 33.94 -14.03 -7.47
C SER A 137 35.44 -13.78 -7.37
N PRO A 138 36.13 -14.20 -6.29
CA PRO A 138 37.57 -14.29 -6.35
C PRO A 138 37.87 -15.39 -7.34
N GLY A 139 38.29 -14.99 -8.54
CA GLY A 139 38.80 -15.88 -9.56
C GLY A 139 39.88 -16.75 -8.94
N SER A 140 39.64 -18.05 -8.97
CA SER A 140 40.68 -19.07 -8.83
C SER A 140 41.78 -18.77 -9.83
N SER A 141 42.98 -18.45 -9.34
CA SER A 141 44.20 -18.66 -10.13
C SER A 141 45.23 -19.29 -9.22
N ALA A 142 45.47 -20.56 -9.54
CA ALA A 142 46.43 -21.44 -8.93
C ALA A 142 47.87 -20.98 -9.20
N ALA A 143 48.72 -21.25 -8.20
CA ALA A 143 50.13 -21.62 -8.26
C ALA A 143 50.96 -21.20 -9.48
N ALA A 144 52.03 -20.43 -9.22
CA ALA A 144 53.27 -20.52 -9.98
C ALA A 144 54.47 -20.14 -9.10
N VAL A 145 55.28 -21.18 -8.83
CA VAL A 145 56.72 -21.27 -8.49
C VAL A 145 57.32 -20.48 -7.33
#